data_AF-A0A970V016-F1
#
_entry.id   AF-A0A970V016-F1
#
_cell.length_a   1.000
_cell.length_b   1.000
_cell.length_c   1.000
_cell.angle_alpha   90.00
_cell.angle_beta   90.00
_cell.angle_gamma   90.00
#
_symmetry.space_group_name_H-M   'P 1'
#
loop_
_entity.id
_entity.type
_entity.pdbx_description
1 polymer ?
#
loop_
_entity_poly.entity_id
_entity_poly.type
_entity_poly.pdbx_seq_one_letter_code
_entity_poly.pdbx_strand_id
1 'polypeptide(L)'
;SSYDIERGHPMERCEVAGVQGRLVVEDMWREATLYPAGNPVKSVYTNPVFGGYESFGDTFRARLHAFLAQVSGGVSPEEIDGSGADGLAAQTVIEAGIQSLERGEIVKIEEVAQPL
;
A
#
# COMPACT_ATOMS: atom_id res chain seq x y z
N SER A 1 -5.99 -9.33 -11.77
CA SER A 1 -5.17 -9.08 -10.57
C SER A 1 -3.71 -9.03 -10.97
N SER A 2 -2.84 -8.24 -10.32
CA SER A 2 -1.37 -8.34 -10.51
C SER A 2 -0.87 -9.76 -10.28
N TYR A 3 -1.63 -10.56 -9.53
CA TYR A 3 -1.38 -11.98 -9.27
C TYR A 3 -1.81 -12.93 -10.40
N ASP A 4 -2.42 -12.44 -11.49
CA ASP A 4 -2.78 -13.25 -12.67
C ASP A 4 -1.66 -13.29 -13.72
N ILE A 5 -0.57 -12.54 -13.54
CA ILE A 5 0.61 -12.58 -14.41
C ILE A 5 1.58 -13.67 -13.92
N GLU A 6 2.27 -14.34 -14.86
CA GLU A 6 3.24 -15.38 -14.54
C GLU A 6 4.34 -14.84 -13.61
N ARG A 7 4.48 -15.44 -12.42
CA ARG A 7 5.33 -14.92 -11.34
C ARG A 7 6.82 -15.21 -11.57
N GLY A 8 7.49 -14.35 -12.34
CA GLY A 8 8.93 -14.42 -12.59
C GLY A 8 9.79 -13.49 -11.72
N HIS A 9 9.22 -12.40 -11.19
CA HIS A 9 9.93 -11.37 -10.42
C HIS A 9 8.97 -10.61 -9.49
N PRO A 10 9.48 -9.83 -8.52
CA PRO A 10 8.65 -8.97 -7.70
C PRO A 10 7.80 -8.04 -8.56
N MET A 11 6.48 -8.01 -8.33
CA MET A 11 5.53 -7.20 -9.10
C MET A 11 5.10 -5.96 -8.31
N GLU A 12 4.96 -6.10 -7.00
CA GLU A 12 4.63 -5.00 -6.11
C GLU A 12 5.92 -4.37 -5.57
N ARG A 13 6.24 -3.17 -6.09
CA ARG A 13 7.38 -2.37 -5.64
C ARG A 13 6.91 -0.96 -5.32
N CYS A 14 7.21 -0.51 -4.11
CA CYS A 14 7.01 0.88 -3.71
C CYS A 14 8.36 1.50 -3.38
N GLU A 15 8.66 2.66 -3.94
CA GLU A 15 9.87 3.41 -3.66
C GLU A 15 9.51 4.81 -3.19
N VAL A 16 10.07 5.19 -2.04
CA VAL A 16 9.92 6.52 -1.45
C VAL A 16 11.30 7.17 -1.44
N ALA A 17 11.45 8.29 -2.14
CA ALA A 17 12.69 9.06 -2.18
C ALA A 17 12.51 10.37 -1.39
N GLY A 18 13.37 10.57 -0.39
CA GLY A 18 13.44 11.79 0.41
C GLY A 18 14.84 12.40 0.38
N VAL A 19 14.99 13.56 1.00
CA VAL A 19 16.26 14.30 1.02
C VAL A 19 17.36 13.62 1.85
N GLN A 20 16.98 12.74 2.78
CA GLN A 20 17.92 12.01 3.65
C GLN A 20 18.13 10.54 3.24
N GLY A 21 17.55 10.12 2.10
CA GLY A 21 17.68 8.76 1.61
C GLY A 21 16.43 8.29 0.88
N ARG A 22 16.45 7.03 0.46
CA ARG A 22 15.30 6.36 -0.18
C ARG A 22 15.02 5.00 0.47
N LEU A 23 13.76 4.63 0.51
CA LEU A 23 13.26 3.35 0.98
C LEU A 23 12.61 2.62 -0.21
N VAL A 24 12.96 1.35 -0.39
CA VAL A 24 12.30 0.46 -1.35
C VAL A 24 11.64 -0.69 -0.59
N VAL A 25 10.36 -0.94 -0.86
CA VAL A 25 9.62 -2.10 -0.37
C VAL A 25 9.31 -3.00 -1.56
N GLU A 26 9.67 -4.27 -1.45
CA GLU A 26 9.54 -5.29 -2.50
C GLU A 26 8.61 -6.41 -2.03
N ASP A 27 7.66 -6.77 -2.89
CA ASP A 27 6.65 -7.81 -2.67
C ASP A 27 5.85 -7.63 -1.37
N MET A 28 5.59 -6.38 -0.96
CA MET A 28 4.80 -5.90 0.20
C MET A 28 5.22 -6.41 1.59
N TRP A 29 5.40 -7.72 1.73
CA TRP A 29 5.70 -8.45 2.95
C TRP A 29 7.11 -9.04 2.94
N ARG A 30 7.84 -9.00 1.83
CA ARG A 30 9.08 -9.78 1.67
C ARG A 30 10.34 -9.04 2.12
N GLU A 31 10.56 -7.83 1.62
CA GLU A 31 11.81 -7.11 1.87
C GLU A 31 11.62 -5.59 1.86
N ALA A 32 12.35 -4.91 2.73
CA ALA A 32 12.49 -3.46 2.71
C ALA A 32 13.98 -3.08 2.76
N THR A 33 14.41 -2.20 1.86
CA THR A 33 15.79 -1.71 1.80
C THR A 33 15.83 -0.20 2.01
N LEU A 34 16.60 0.23 3.01
CA LEU A 34 16.92 1.63 3.26
C LEU A 34 18.28 1.99 2.66
N TYR A 35 18.30 3.07 1.88
CA TYR A 35 19.49 3.69 1.31
C TYR A 35 19.66 5.11 1.90
N PRO A 36 20.47 5.29 2.96
CA PRO A 36 20.67 6.60 3.56
C PRO A 36 21.50 7.52 2.65
N ALA A 37 21.17 8.81 2.63
CA ALA A 37 21.94 9.79 1.87
C ALA A 37 23.36 9.94 2.44
N GLY A 38 24.35 10.03 1.55
CA GLY A 38 25.77 10.20 1.95
C GLY A 38 26.41 8.97 2.61
N ASN A 39 25.70 7.84 2.70
CA ASN A 39 26.23 6.60 3.24
C ASN A 39 26.21 5.50 2.16
N PRO A 40 27.35 4.89 1.80
CA PRO A 40 27.39 3.81 0.83
C PRO A 40 26.81 2.49 1.37
N VAL A 41 26.54 2.39 2.68
CA VAL A 41 25.95 1.22 3.32
C VAL A 41 24.43 1.33 3.29
N LYS A 42 23.79 0.30 2.73
CA LYS A 42 22.34 0.10 2.81
C LYS A 42 21.98 -0.89 3.93
N SER A 43 20.78 -0.75 4.48
CA SER A 43 20.21 -1.72 5.43
C SER A 43 19.06 -2.46 4.77
N VAL A 44 19.02 -3.77 4.93
CA VAL A 44 17.99 -4.64 4.36
C VAL A 44 17.26 -5.33 5.50
N TYR A 45 15.94 -5.20 5.52
CA TYR A 45 15.04 -5.95 6.39
C TYR A 45 14.32 -7.00 5.55
N THR A 46 14.64 -8.27 5.77
CA THR A 46 14.01 -9.40 5.09
C THR A 46 13.04 -10.08 6.03
N ASN A 47 11.83 -10.33 5.56
CA ASN A 47 10.85 -11.09 6.30
C ASN A 47 11.36 -12.51 6.57
N PRO A 48 11.40 -12.95 7.83
CA PRO A 48 12.03 -14.20 8.20
C PRO A 48 11.23 -15.41 7.70
N VAL A 49 11.94 -16.46 7.30
CA VAL A 49 11.32 -17.73 6.88
C VAL A 49 10.49 -18.36 8.00
N PHE A 50 10.86 -18.12 9.26
CA PHE A 50 10.16 -18.63 10.43
C PHE A 50 9.46 -17.50 11.17
N GLY A 51 8.14 -17.58 11.28
CA GLY A 51 7.30 -16.61 12.01
C GLY A 51 7.02 -15.30 11.26
N GLY A 52 7.49 -15.17 10.02
CA GLY A 52 7.14 -14.07 9.13
C GLY A 52 5.84 -14.32 8.37
N TYR A 53 5.54 -13.40 7.45
CA TYR A 53 4.46 -13.55 6.47
C TYR A 53 4.89 -14.53 5.38
N GLU A 54 4.02 -15.43 4.95
CA GLU A 54 4.31 -16.42 3.90
C GLU A 54 3.78 -15.97 2.54
N SER A 55 2.72 -15.16 2.56
CA SER A 55 2.09 -14.65 1.34
C SER A 55 1.31 -13.37 1.59
N PHE A 56 0.86 -12.74 0.50
CA PHE A 56 -0.12 -11.66 0.57
C PHE A 56 -1.41 -12.06 1.32
N GLY A 57 -1.78 -13.35 1.30
CA GLY A 57 -2.93 -13.89 2.03
C GLY A 57 -2.90 -13.59 3.53
N ASP A 58 -1.70 -13.51 4.12
CA ASP A 58 -1.54 -13.23 5.55
C ASP A 58 -1.88 -11.79 5.91
N THR A 59 -1.81 -10.85 4.96
CA THR A 59 -2.21 -9.46 5.18
C THR A 59 -3.72 -9.33 5.44
N PHE A 60 -4.56 -10.14 4.79
CA PHE A 60 -5.99 -10.19 5.08
C PHE A 60 -6.25 -10.70 6.49
N ARG A 61 -5.55 -11.76 6.89
CA ARG A 61 -5.66 -12.32 8.24
C ARG A 61 -5.27 -11.27 9.28
N ALA A 62 -4.14 -10.59 9.08
CA ALA A 62 -3.68 -9.52 9.95
C ALA A 62 -4.70 -8.37 10.04
N ARG A 63 -5.27 -7.95 8.90
CA ARG A 63 -6.28 -6.88 8.86
C ARG A 63 -7.56 -7.27 9.58
N LEU A 64 -8.05 -8.50 9.41
CA LEU A 64 -9.23 -9.01 10.12
C LEU A 64 -8.98 -9.07 11.63
N HIS A 65 -7.80 -9.53 12.06
CA HIS A 65 -7.44 -9.52 13.48
C HIS A 65 -7.39 -8.10 14.07
N ALA A 66 -6.80 -7.14 13.33
CA ALA A 66 -6.79 -5.74 13.74
C ALA A 66 -8.21 -5.17 13.90
N PHE A 67 -9.09 -5.44 12.94
CA PHE A 67 -10.49 -5.03 13.02
C PHE A 67 -11.20 -5.65 14.24
N LEU A 68 -11.05 -6.95 14.47
CA LEU A 68 -11.66 -7.61 15.63
C LEU A 68 -11.11 -7.07 16.95
N ALA A 69 -9.81 -6.71 17.01
CA ALA A 69 -9.21 -6.09 18.17
C ALA A 69 -9.79 -4.68 18.42
N GLN A 70 -9.95 -3.86 17.38
CA GLN A 70 -10.58 -2.53 17.47
C GLN A 70 -12.02 -2.64 17.99
N VAL A 71 -12.82 -3.54 17.40
CA VAL A 71 -14.21 -3.77 17.81
C VAL A 71 -14.29 -4.27 19.25
N SER A 72 -13.50 -5.27 19.60
CA SER A 72 -13.51 -5.86 20.95
C SER A 72 -12.99 -4.89 22.02
N GLY A 73 -12.11 -3.97 21.63
CA GLY A 73 -11.59 -2.90 22.48
C GLY A 73 -12.53 -1.70 22.63
N GLY A 74 -13.67 -1.68 21.94
CA GLY A 74 -14.64 -0.58 22.00
C GLY A 74 -14.17 0.70 21.31
N VAL A 75 -13.27 0.59 20.32
CA VAL A 75 -12.88 1.72 19.46
C VAL A 75 -14.12 2.27 18.77
N SER A 76 -14.25 3.60 18.71
CA SER A 76 -15.43 4.22 18.08
C SER A 76 -15.42 3.92 16.57
N PRO A 77 -16.59 3.82 15.92
CA PRO A 77 -16.66 3.51 14.49
C PRO A 77 -15.81 4.42 13.60
N GLU A 78 -15.63 5.69 13.98
CA GLU A 78 -14.87 6.69 13.25
C GLU A 78 -13.35 6.49 13.35
N GLU A 79 -12.89 5.77 14.38
CA GLU A 79 -11.48 5.47 14.63
C GLU A 79 -11.10 4.03 14.20
N ILE A 80 -12.06 3.25 13.71
CA ILE A 80 -11.76 1.94 13.12
C ILE A 80 -11.10 2.16 11.75
N ASP A 81 -9.94 1.53 11.54
CA ASP A 81 -9.21 1.64 10.27
C ASP A 81 -10.05 1.15 9.08
N GLY A 82 -9.70 1.60 7.87
CA GLY A 82 -10.35 1.17 6.63
C GLY A 82 -11.76 1.73 6.48
N SER A 83 -11.89 3.03 6.66
CA SER A 83 -13.16 3.74 6.65
C SER A 83 -13.79 3.77 5.25
N GLY A 84 -15.10 4.05 5.19
CA GLY A 84 -15.78 4.32 3.92
C GLY A 84 -15.22 5.55 3.20
N ALA A 85 -14.73 6.55 3.94
CA ALA A 85 -14.11 7.74 3.38
C ALA A 85 -12.80 7.40 2.65
N ASP A 86 -11.96 6.53 3.23
CA ASP A 86 -10.74 6.04 2.57
C ASP A 86 -11.09 5.25 1.29
N GLY A 87 -12.14 4.43 1.35
CA GLY A 87 -12.67 3.71 0.20
C GLY A 87 -13.11 4.64 -0.94
N LEU A 88 -13.86 5.71 -0.61
CA LEU A 88 -14.30 6.71 -1.58
C LEU A 88 -13.12 7.48 -2.19
N ALA A 89 -12.13 7.86 -1.38
CA ALA A 89 -10.93 8.54 -1.85
C ALA A 89 -10.15 7.66 -2.84
N ALA A 90 -9.97 6.38 -2.53
CA ALA A 90 -9.33 5.42 -3.43
C ALA A 90 -10.08 5.26 -4.76
N GLN A 91 -11.41 5.12 -4.71
CA GLN A 91 -12.25 5.03 -5.92
C GLN A 91 -12.17 6.29 -6.78
N THR A 92 -12.08 7.46 -6.15
CA THR A 92 -11.95 8.74 -6.87
C THR A 92 -10.66 8.79 -7.70
N VAL A 93 -9.54 8.31 -7.13
CA VAL A 93 -8.25 8.24 -7.84
C VAL A 93 -8.30 7.23 -8.99
N ILE A 94 -8.95 6.08 -8.79
CA ILE A 94 -9.15 5.06 -9.84
C ILE A 94 -9.92 5.65 -11.01
N GLU A 95 -11.04 6.33 -10.74
CA GLU A 95 -11.86 6.97 -11.77
C GLU A 95 -11.09 8.07 -12.52
N ALA A 96 -10.34 8.92 -11.82
CA ALA A 96 -9.48 9.91 -12.46
C ALA A 96 -8.42 9.26 -13.37
N GLY A 97 -7.86 8.12 -12.96
CA GLY A 97 -6.95 7.32 -13.78
C GLY A 97 -7.60 6.77 -15.04
N ILE A 98 -8.84 6.26 -14.95
CA ILE A 98 -9.62 5.79 -16.10
C ILE A 98 -9.86 6.93 -17.08
N GLN A 99 -10.36 8.08 -16.61
CA GLN A 99 -10.61 9.25 -17.47
C GLN A 99 -9.32 9.78 -18.12
N SER A 100 -8.20 9.77 -17.38
CA SER A 100 -6.89 10.17 -17.90
C SER A 100 -6.45 9.26 -19.05
N LEU A 101 -6.64 7.95 -18.92
CA LEU A 101 -6.32 6.97 -19.98
C LEU A 101 -7.20 7.16 -21.22
N GLU A 102 -8.49 7.38 -21.03
CA GLU A 102 -9.44 7.57 -22.14
C GLU A 102 -9.21 8.87 -22.92
N ARG A 103 -8.87 9.96 -22.21
CA ARG A 103 -8.66 11.28 -22.82
C ARG A 103 -7.22 11.52 -23.27
N GLY A 104 -6.26 10.79 -22.72
CA GLY A 104 -4.84 11.01 -22.96
C GLY A 104 -4.30 12.30 -22.35
N GLU A 105 -4.90 12.78 -21.25
CA GLU A 105 -4.54 14.03 -20.59
C GLU A 105 -4.50 13.90 -19.06
N ILE A 106 -3.95 14.92 -18.39
CA ILE A 106 -3.94 15.00 -16.93
C ILE A 106 -5.34 15.36 -16.46
N VAL A 107 -5.91 14.52 -15.59
CA VAL A 107 -7.19 14.77 -14.90
C VAL A 107 -6.91 15.14 -13.45
N LYS A 108 -7.47 16.25 -12.98
CA LYS A 108 -7.35 16.64 -11.58
C LYS A 108 -8.38 15.92 -10.72
N ILE A 109 -8.01 15.58 -9.49
CA ILE A 109 -8.90 14.86 -8.57
C ILE A 109 -10.17 15.65 -8.28
N GLU A 110 -10.08 16.98 -8.19
CA GLU A 110 -11.21 17.86 -7.92
C GLU A 110 -12.27 17.87 -9.04
N GLU A 111 -11.91 17.44 -10.25
CA GLU A 111 -12.84 17.32 -11.39
C GLU A 111 -13.71 16.06 -11.29
N VAL A 112 -13.28 15.07 -10.52
CA VAL A 112 -13.93 13.76 -10.36
C VAL A 112 -14.57 13.61 -8.99
N ALA A 113 -13.99 14.25 -7.96
CA ALA A 113 -14.46 14.16 -6.59
C ALA A 113 -15.91 14.63 -6.45
N GLN A 114 -16.74 13.80 -5.82
CA GLN A 114 -18.09 14.21 -5.45
C GLN A 114 -18.06 15.08 -4.18
N PRO A 115 -18.98 16.04 -4.02
CA PRO A 115 -19.13 16.75 -2.76
C PRO A 115 -19.44 15.74 -1.64
N LEU A 116 -18.75 15.88 -0.50
CA LEU A 116 -19.05 15.17 0.73
C LEU A 116 -20.27 15.77 1.44
#